data_AF-W8PIT6-F1
#
_entry.id   AF-W8PIT6-F1
#
_cell.length_a   1.000
_cell.length_b   1.000
_cell.length_c   1.000
_cell.angle_alpha   90.00
_cell.angle_beta   90.00
_cell.angle_gamma   90.00
#
_symmetry.space_group_name_H-M   'P 1'
#
loop_
_entity.id
_entity.type
_entity.pdbx_description
1 polymer ?
#
loop_
_entity_poly.entity_id
_entity_poly.type
_entity_poly.pdbx_seq_one_letter_code
_entity_poly.pdbx_strand_id
1 'polypeptide(L)'
;MRGRALIVLIVVAAVIGLGIASEFSVLSEVSGESHFDGSLILNDTGWRSAPENPNVVYVALLVSEPQLLEALKSSLSTVIRSHNLTPEFVDEPMNYDLKGRLVVVFLPHSFSKNRILYREYGVSGILYYSYAGDAETFTLLTNGKTLSGENLEKLAIKLRVSSIERLNEEHILNQTVSVTYWWKLRVKAGILTERDPYKTIAKQIALELDSFLRSH
;
A
#
# COMPACT_ATOMS: atom_id res chain seq x y z
N MET A 1 2.08 23.68 50.93
CA MET A 1 1.56 22.54 50.14
C MET A 1 1.52 22.78 48.63
N ARG A 2 1.29 23.99 48.11
CA ARG A 2 1.19 24.26 46.66
C ARG A 2 2.46 23.99 45.83
N GLY A 3 3.66 24.22 46.39
CA GLY A 3 4.92 24.02 45.66
C GLY A 3 5.28 22.56 45.36
N ARG A 4 4.93 21.62 46.25
CA ARG A 4 5.19 20.19 46.04
C ARG A 4 4.32 19.59 44.93
N ALA A 5 3.05 20.01 44.84
CA ALA A 5 2.14 19.59 43.78
C ALA A 5 2.59 20.07 42.39
N LEU A 6 3.13 21.31 42.31
CA LEU A 6 3.66 21.86 41.07
C LEU A 6 4.90 21.08 40.58
N ILE A 7 5.81 20.74 41.49
CA ILE A 7 7.01 19.95 41.16
C ILE A 7 6.62 18.57 40.62
N VAL A 8 5.68 17.88 41.29
CA VAL A 8 5.20 16.57 40.83
C VAL A 8 4.56 16.67 39.44
N LEU A 9 3.74 17.71 39.19
CA LEU A 9 3.15 17.96 37.88
C LEU A 9 4.19 18.16 36.77
N ILE A 10 5.25 18.92 37.05
CA ILE A 10 6.34 19.16 36.09
C ILE A 10 7.09 17.86 35.80
N VAL A 11 7.40 17.07 36.83
CA VAL A 11 8.11 15.79 36.65
C VAL A 11 7.26 14.80 35.84
N VAL A 12 5.97 14.68 36.14
CA VAL A 12 5.05 13.82 35.39
C VAL A 12 4.94 14.29 33.94
N ALA A 13 4.78 15.59 33.70
CA ALA A 13 4.73 16.14 32.35
C ALA A 13 6.04 15.92 31.57
N ALA A 14 7.20 16.03 32.24
CA ALA A 14 8.50 15.76 31.63
C ALA A 14 8.67 14.29 31.25
N VAL A 15 8.27 13.35 32.12
CA VAL A 15 8.33 11.91 31.84
C VAL A 15 7.40 11.53 30.69
N ILE A 16 6.16 12.03 30.69
CA ILE A 16 5.22 11.80 29.57
C ILE A 16 5.76 12.41 28.28
N GLY A 17 6.31 13.63 28.35
CA GLY A 17 6.90 14.31 27.20
C GLY A 17 8.08 13.56 26.59
N LEU A 18 8.98 13.03 27.43
CA LEU A 18 10.08 12.16 27.02
C LEU A 18 9.59 10.87 26.37
N GLY A 19 8.55 10.26 26.95
CA GLY A 19 7.89 9.08 26.38
C GLY A 19 7.42 9.33 24.94
N ILE A 20 6.57 10.34 24.73
CA ILE A 20 6.04 10.70 23.40
C ILE A 20 7.17 11.09 22.44
N ALA A 21 8.19 11.79 22.92
CA ALA A 21 9.34 12.20 22.12
C ALA A 21 10.25 11.02 21.69
N SER A 22 10.16 9.89 22.38
CA SER A 22 10.89 8.66 22.04
C SER A 22 10.06 7.63 21.26
N GLU A 23 8.74 7.74 21.32
CA GLU A 23 7.81 6.79 20.70
C GLU A 23 7.74 6.90 19.18
N PHE A 24 7.32 5.79 18.58
CA PHE A 24 7.16 5.64 17.15
C PHE A 24 5.91 4.81 16.86
N SER A 25 4.90 5.38 16.21
CA SER A 25 3.59 4.72 16.03
C SER A 25 3.06 4.86 14.60
N VAL A 26 2.36 3.85 14.10
CA VAL A 26 1.67 3.86 12.79
C VAL A 26 0.16 3.84 13.01
N LEU A 27 -0.59 4.70 12.32
CA LEU A 27 -2.05 4.85 12.46
C LEU A 27 -2.67 5.19 11.09
N SER A 28 -3.92 4.83 10.84
CA SER A 28 -4.69 5.31 9.67
C SER A 28 -6.01 5.95 10.13
N GLU A 29 -6.50 6.97 9.42
CA GLU A 29 -7.82 7.56 9.70
C GLU A 29 -8.94 6.69 9.14
N VAL A 30 -8.78 6.23 7.89
CA VAL A 30 -9.63 5.25 7.25
C VAL A 30 -8.73 4.24 6.55
N SER A 31 -9.03 2.97 6.68
CA SER A 31 -8.36 1.89 5.96
C SER A 31 -9.36 0.78 5.70
N GLY A 32 -9.21 0.12 4.56
CA GLY A 32 -10.01 -1.05 4.23
C GLY A 32 -9.31 -1.88 3.18
N GLU A 33 -9.72 -3.14 3.13
CA GLU A 33 -9.27 -4.13 2.16
C GLU A 33 -10.50 -4.66 1.42
N SER A 34 -10.34 -4.86 0.13
CA SER A 34 -11.35 -5.42 -0.76
C SER A 34 -10.70 -6.53 -1.58
N HIS A 35 -11.07 -7.76 -1.28
CA HIS A 35 -10.49 -8.95 -1.86
C HIS A 35 -11.51 -9.67 -2.76
N PHE A 36 -11.03 -10.27 -3.85
CA PHE A 36 -11.77 -11.25 -4.64
C PHE A 36 -10.82 -12.38 -5.02
N ASP A 37 -11.19 -13.59 -4.61
CA ASP A 37 -10.54 -14.81 -5.05
C ASP A 37 -11.35 -15.40 -6.20
N GLY A 38 -10.73 -15.49 -7.37
CA GLY A 38 -11.35 -16.11 -8.52
C GLY A 38 -11.35 -17.62 -8.32
N SER A 39 -12.53 -18.24 -8.23
CA SER A 39 -12.63 -19.70 -8.28
C SER A 39 -11.87 -20.23 -9.50
N LEU A 40 -11.07 -21.27 -9.30
CA LEU A 40 -10.50 -22.10 -10.37
C LEU A 40 -11.65 -22.63 -11.24
N ILE A 41 -11.98 -21.93 -12.32
CA ILE A 41 -12.85 -22.47 -13.38
C ILE A 41 -12.01 -23.51 -14.10
N LEU A 42 -12.08 -24.76 -13.62
CA LEU A 42 -11.20 -25.86 -14.05
C LEU A 42 -11.53 -26.40 -15.44
N ASN A 43 -12.56 -25.90 -16.13
CA ASN A 43 -13.02 -26.57 -17.34
C ASN A 43 -13.90 -25.67 -18.22
N ASP A 44 -13.31 -24.71 -18.93
CA ASP A 44 -14.03 -24.03 -20.00
C ASP A 44 -13.14 -23.85 -21.23
N THR A 45 -13.51 -24.55 -22.31
CA THR A 45 -12.73 -24.61 -23.55
C THR A 45 -12.71 -23.25 -24.22
N GLY A 46 -11.57 -22.55 -24.19
CA GLY A 46 -11.37 -21.24 -24.84
C GLY A 46 -10.84 -20.14 -23.93
N TRP A 47 -10.87 -20.34 -22.62
CA TRP A 47 -10.30 -19.40 -21.65
C TRP A 47 -8.78 -19.53 -21.55
N ARG A 48 -8.08 -18.42 -21.29
CA ARG A 48 -6.60 -18.40 -21.15
C ARG A 48 -6.22 -18.38 -19.67
N SER A 49 -5.26 -19.21 -19.27
CA SER A 49 -4.73 -19.16 -17.90
C SER A 49 -3.75 -18.00 -17.74
N ALA A 50 -3.93 -17.21 -16.69
CA ALA A 50 -2.96 -16.20 -16.26
C ALA A 50 -2.40 -16.54 -14.87
N PRO A 51 -1.23 -15.99 -14.51
CA PRO A 51 -0.27 -15.32 -15.38
C PRO A 51 0.46 -16.31 -16.31
N GLU A 52 0.95 -15.83 -17.46
CA GLU A 52 1.84 -16.60 -18.35
C GLU A 52 3.21 -16.85 -17.70
N ASN A 53 3.70 -15.91 -16.89
CA ASN A 53 4.92 -16.03 -16.10
C ASN A 53 4.59 -15.93 -14.60
N PRO A 54 4.35 -17.07 -13.91
CA PRO A 54 3.89 -17.08 -12.52
C PRO A 54 4.92 -16.63 -11.50
N ASN A 55 6.20 -16.59 -11.89
CA ASN A 55 7.32 -16.26 -11.01
C ASN A 55 7.68 -14.78 -11.03
N VAL A 56 7.11 -13.97 -11.92
CA VAL A 56 7.42 -12.54 -12.04
C VAL A 56 6.29 -11.70 -11.48
N VAL A 57 6.66 -10.69 -10.70
CA VAL A 57 5.77 -9.65 -10.18
C VAL A 57 6.25 -8.32 -10.71
N TYR A 58 5.47 -7.74 -11.62
CA TYR A 58 5.68 -6.39 -12.08
C TYR A 58 5.21 -5.40 -11.02
N VAL A 59 6.06 -4.44 -10.68
CA VAL A 59 5.80 -3.48 -9.61
C VAL A 59 5.84 -2.06 -10.18
N ALA A 60 4.70 -1.39 -10.21
CA ALA A 60 4.59 0.02 -10.56
C ALA A 60 4.43 0.89 -9.30
N LEU A 61 5.28 1.91 -9.15
CA LEU A 61 5.28 2.81 -7.99
C LEU A 61 4.95 4.23 -8.43
N LEU A 62 3.69 4.64 -8.25
CA LEU A 62 3.20 5.98 -8.54
C LEU A 62 3.21 6.80 -7.24
N VAL A 63 4.41 7.30 -6.90
CA VAL A 63 4.68 7.99 -5.63
C VAL A 63 5.53 9.21 -5.89
N SER A 64 5.11 10.38 -5.40
CA SER A 64 5.83 11.64 -5.62
C SER A 64 7.06 11.82 -4.72
N GLU A 65 7.13 11.12 -3.58
CA GLU A 65 8.19 11.29 -2.60
C GLU A 65 9.39 10.35 -2.82
N PRO A 66 10.59 10.86 -3.16
CA PRO A 66 11.74 10.02 -3.52
C PRO A 66 12.22 9.10 -2.39
N GLN A 67 12.22 9.59 -1.15
CA GLN A 67 12.64 8.77 0.00
C GLN A 67 11.68 7.61 0.26
N LEU A 68 10.37 7.84 0.03
CA LEU A 68 9.37 6.80 0.14
C LEU A 68 9.46 5.80 -1.01
N LEU A 69 9.73 6.27 -2.23
CA LEU A 69 9.93 5.43 -3.40
C LEU A 69 11.03 4.38 -3.15
N GLU A 70 12.19 4.81 -2.68
CA GLU A 70 13.31 3.91 -2.39
C GLU A 70 13.00 2.94 -1.23
N ALA A 71 12.33 3.44 -0.19
CA ALA A 71 11.87 2.60 0.92
C ALA A 71 10.87 1.52 0.45
N LEU A 72 9.95 1.87 -0.45
CA LEU A 72 8.98 0.95 -1.06
C LEU A 72 9.68 -0.09 -1.93
N LYS A 73 10.56 0.31 -2.84
CA LYS A 73 11.34 -0.63 -3.66
C LYS A 73 12.02 -1.69 -2.80
N SER A 74 12.71 -1.25 -1.74
CA SER A 74 13.40 -2.18 -0.82
C SER A 74 12.43 -3.10 -0.08
N SER A 75 11.34 -2.56 0.47
CA SER A 75 10.40 -3.32 1.32
C SER A 75 9.59 -4.32 0.50
N LEU A 76 9.05 -3.89 -0.64
CA LEU A 76 8.29 -4.74 -1.55
C LEU A 76 9.16 -5.83 -2.16
N SER A 77 10.39 -5.49 -2.60
CA SER A 77 11.32 -6.51 -3.11
C SER A 77 11.61 -7.60 -2.08
N THR A 78 11.73 -7.24 -0.81
CA THR A 78 12.00 -8.20 0.27
C THR A 78 10.83 -9.16 0.43
N VAL A 79 9.59 -8.64 0.47
CA VAL A 79 8.37 -9.44 0.58
C VAL A 79 8.21 -10.34 -0.64
N ILE A 80 8.26 -9.78 -1.86
CA ILE A 80 8.10 -10.54 -3.11
C ILE A 80 9.11 -11.70 -3.18
N ARG A 81 10.39 -11.44 -2.86
CA ARG A 81 11.43 -12.49 -2.86
C ARG A 81 11.23 -13.55 -1.78
N SER A 82 10.66 -13.20 -0.63
CA SER A 82 10.33 -14.19 0.41
C SER A 82 9.27 -15.21 -0.02
N HIS A 83 8.48 -14.87 -1.04
CA HIS A 83 7.54 -15.77 -1.71
C HIS A 83 8.15 -16.49 -2.92
N ASN A 84 9.48 -16.46 -3.08
CA ASN A 84 10.20 -17.00 -4.24
C ASN A 84 9.81 -16.38 -5.59
N LEU A 85 9.29 -15.16 -5.57
CA LEU A 85 8.93 -14.40 -6.76
C LEU A 85 10.03 -13.39 -7.12
N THR A 86 10.06 -12.99 -8.38
CA THR A 86 11.02 -12.04 -8.94
C THR A 86 10.35 -10.68 -9.13
N PRO A 87 10.76 -9.64 -8.39
CA PRO A 87 10.22 -8.29 -8.58
C PRO A 87 10.85 -7.62 -9.81
N GLU A 88 10.03 -7.12 -10.72
CA GLU A 88 10.43 -6.28 -11.85
C GLU A 88 9.77 -4.91 -11.75
N PHE A 89 10.55 -3.86 -11.50
CA PHE A 89 10.02 -2.50 -11.38
C PHE A 89 9.80 -1.89 -12.76
N VAL A 90 8.59 -1.38 -12.99
CA VAL A 90 8.18 -0.76 -14.26
C VAL A 90 7.63 0.65 -14.01
N ASP A 91 7.94 1.57 -14.91
CA ASP A 91 7.54 2.97 -14.77
C ASP A 91 6.07 3.19 -15.17
N GLU A 92 5.63 2.59 -16.28
CA GLU A 92 4.27 2.74 -16.81
C GLU A 92 3.68 1.35 -17.11
N PRO A 93 2.84 0.78 -16.22
CA PRO A 93 2.40 -0.60 -16.35
C PRO A 93 1.57 -0.86 -17.62
N MET A 94 0.91 0.15 -18.21
CA MET A 94 0.20 0.00 -19.49
C MET A 94 1.10 -0.18 -20.72
N ASN A 95 2.38 0.18 -20.64
CA ASN A 95 3.28 0.07 -21.80
C ASN A 95 3.89 -1.32 -21.93
N TYR A 96 3.56 -2.25 -21.04
CA TYR A 96 4.10 -3.59 -21.01
C TYR A 96 2.97 -4.60 -21.24
N ASP A 97 3.25 -5.59 -22.08
CA ASP A 97 2.46 -6.83 -22.13
C ASP A 97 2.81 -7.64 -20.88
N LEU A 98 2.13 -7.34 -19.78
CA LEU A 98 2.43 -7.89 -18.46
C LEU A 98 1.98 -9.35 -18.40
N LYS A 99 2.92 -10.23 -18.72
CA LYS A 99 2.74 -11.69 -18.67
C LYS A 99 2.70 -12.25 -17.25
N GLY A 100 3.00 -11.44 -16.24
CA GLY A 100 3.17 -11.83 -14.84
C GLY A 100 2.14 -11.18 -13.93
N ARG A 101 2.29 -11.36 -12.62
CA ARG A 101 1.46 -10.70 -11.62
C ARG A 101 1.75 -9.20 -11.64
N LEU A 102 0.77 -8.36 -11.32
CA LEU A 102 0.94 -6.92 -11.20
C LEU A 102 0.68 -6.45 -9.77
N VAL A 103 1.59 -5.62 -9.26
CA VAL A 103 1.44 -4.82 -8.05
C VAL A 103 1.56 -3.35 -8.44
N VAL A 104 0.58 -2.55 -8.06
CA VAL A 104 0.64 -1.09 -8.20
C VAL A 104 0.48 -0.42 -6.85
N VAL A 105 1.44 0.44 -6.49
CA VAL A 105 1.35 1.32 -5.34
C VAL A 105 1.10 2.74 -5.83
N PHE A 106 -0.08 3.27 -5.55
CA PHE A 106 -0.48 4.61 -5.97
C PHE A 106 -0.75 5.50 -4.76
N LEU A 107 0.16 6.43 -4.50
CA LEU A 107 0.14 7.32 -3.33
C LEU A 107 0.13 8.79 -3.77
N PRO A 108 -0.98 9.32 -4.29
CA PRO A 108 -1.03 10.68 -4.85
C PRO A 108 -1.00 11.78 -3.78
N HIS A 109 -1.14 11.44 -2.50
CA HIS A 109 -1.06 12.40 -1.41
C HIS A 109 -0.01 11.95 -0.39
N SER A 110 1.01 12.78 -0.19
CA SER A 110 1.91 12.73 0.95
C SER A 110 1.73 13.99 1.79
N PHE A 111 2.06 13.91 3.08
CA PHE A 111 2.21 15.08 3.92
C PHE A 111 3.24 14.85 5.02
N SER A 112 3.79 15.95 5.52
CA SER A 112 4.55 15.99 6.76
C SER A 112 4.07 17.15 7.63
N LYS A 113 4.06 16.95 8.95
CA LYS A 113 3.62 17.95 9.90
C LYS A 113 4.47 17.91 11.17
N ASN A 114 5.12 19.04 11.46
CA ASN A 114 5.91 19.19 12.68
C ASN A 114 5.00 19.48 13.89
N ARG A 115 5.30 18.83 15.01
CA ARG A 115 4.75 19.10 16.34
C ARG A 115 5.90 19.28 17.33
N ILE A 116 5.57 19.73 18.53
CA ILE A 116 6.55 20.06 19.56
C ILE A 116 7.39 18.82 19.95
N LEU A 117 6.75 17.66 20.09
CA LEU A 117 7.40 16.44 20.58
C LEU A 117 7.61 15.37 19.49
N TYR A 118 7.02 15.54 18.31
CA TYR A 118 7.08 14.53 17.25
C TYR A 118 6.93 15.18 15.88
N ARG A 119 7.29 14.44 14.84
CA ARG A 119 6.95 14.73 13.45
C ARG A 119 5.99 13.66 12.95
N GLU A 120 4.96 14.10 12.24
CA GLU A 120 3.96 13.24 11.64
C GLU A 120 4.22 13.20 10.13
N TYR A 121 4.35 12.01 9.58
CA TYR A 121 4.46 11.76 8.14
C TYR A 121 3.26 10.94 7.74
N GLY A 122 2.71 11.16 6.54
CA GLY A 122 1.62 10.33 6.08
C GLY A 122 1.41 10.30 4.59
N VAL A 123 0.67 9.30 4.17
CA VAL A 123 0.27 9.05 2.79
C VAL A 123 -1.20 8.66 2.71
N SER A 124 -1.81 8.93 1.56
CA SER A 124 -3.10 8.37 1.19
C SER A 124 -2.98 7.75 -0.20
N GLY A 125 -3.62 6.60 -0.41
CA GLY A 125 -3.48 5.89 -1.67
C GLY A 125 -4.02 4.47 -1.65
N ILE A 126 -3.62 3.71 -2.65
CA ILE A 126 -4.09 2.35 -2.94
C ILE A 126 -2.89 1.44 -3.20
N LEU A 127 -2.97 0.21 -2.69
CA LEU A 127 -2.20 -0.95 -3.14
C LEU A 127 -3.13 -1.85 -3.94
N TYR A 128 -2.84 -2.00 -5.22
CA TYR A 128 -3.58 -2.83 -6.15
C TYR A 128 -2.74 -4.06 -6.50
N TYR A 129 -3.32 -5.24 -6.41
CA TYR A 129 -2.71 -6.50 -6.83
C TYR A 129 -3.65 -7.21 -7.80
N SER A 130 -3.10 -7.64 -8.93
CA SER A 130 -3.78 -8.46 -9.91
C SER A 130 -2.90 -9.65 -10.28
N TYR A 131 -3.39 -10.86 -10.01
CA TYR A 131 -2.68 -12.09 -10.36
C TYR A 131 -2.55 -12.24 -11.89
N ALA A 132 -3.56 -11.79 -12.62
CA ALA A 132 -3.61 -11.80 -14.08
C ALA A 132 -2.86 -10.64 -14.76
N GLY A 133 -2.31 -9.69 -14.01
CA GLY A 133 -1.52 -8.59 -14.58
C GLY A 133 -2.35 -7.43 -15.13
N ASP A 134 -3.57 -7.19 -14.62
CA ASP A 134 -4.51 -6.18 -15.13
C ASP A 134 -4.06 -4.72 -14.88
N ALA A 135 -3.19 -4.21 -15.76
CA ALA A 135 -2.75 -2.81 -15.75
C ALA A 135 -3.75 -1.84 -16.37
N GLU A 136 -4.56 -2.33 -17.32
CA GLU A 136 -5.48 -1.51 -18.10
C GLU A 136 -6.58 -0.95 -17.22
N THR A 137 -7.28 -1.79 -16.45
CA THR A 137 -8.34 -1.34 -15.55
C THR A 137 -7.81 -0.35 -14.55
N PHE A 138 -6.63 -0.63 -13.97
CA PHE A 138 -5.98 0.26 -13.03
C PHE A 138 -5.81 1.65 -13.64
N THR A 139 -5.18 1.71 -14.81
CA THR A 139 -4.78 2.97 -15.44
C THR A 139 -5.99 3.77 -15.89
N LEU A 140 -7.01 3.13 -16.49
CA LEU A 140 -8.26 3.78 -16.89
C LEU A 140 -8.99 4.44 -15.72
N LEU A 141 -8.96 3.81 -14.54
CA LEU A 141 -9.70 4.29 -13.38
C LEU A 141 -8.93 5.29 -12.52
N THR A 142 -7.60 5.25 -12.53
CA THR A 142 -6.76 6.19 -11.76
C THR A 142 -6.35 7.44 -12.53
N ASN A 143 -6.42 7.44 -13.87
CA ASN A 143 -5.96 8.56 -14.67
C ASN A 143 -6.74 9.86 -14.38
N GLY A 144 -6.00 10.95 -14.12
CA GLY A 144 -6.56 12.28 -13.88
C GLY A 144 -7.40 12.44 -12.59
N LYS A 145 -7.35 11.50 -11.65
CA LYS A 145 -8.17 11.55 -10.42
C LYS A 145 -7.45 12.27 -9.27
N THR A 146 -8.12 13.26 -8.70
CA THR A 146 -7.78 13.83 -7.39
C THR A 146 -8.49 13.04 -6.30
N LEU A 147 -7.77 12.61 -5.25
CA LEU A 147 -8.33 11.72 -4.23
C LEU A 147 -8.80 12.48 -2.98
N SER A 148 -9.98 12.09 -2.50
CA SER A 148 -10.47 12.34 -1.15
C SER A 148 -10.64 11.00 -0.45
N GLY A 149 -10.82 10.97 0.88
CA GLY A 149 -11.02 9.72 1.62
C GLY A 149 -12.20 8.90 1.08
N GLU A 150 -13.35 9.53 0.83
CA GLU A 150 -14.53 8.87 0.27
C GLU A 150 -14.32 8.41 -1.18
N ASN A 151 -13.59 9.20 -1.99
CA ASN A 151 -13.29 8.83 -3.36
C ASN A 151 -12.29 7.68 -3.45
N LEU A 152 -11.41 7.52 -2.45
CA LEU A 152 -10.43 6.44 -2.36
C LEU A 152 -11.09 5.09 -2.16
N GLU A 153 -12.03 4.99 -1.22
CA GLU A 153 -12.80 3.77 -0.98
C GLU A 153 -13.62 3.39 -2.21
N LYS A 154 -14.36 4.34 -2.78
CA LYS A 154 -15.14 4.11 -4.01
C LYS A 154 -14.25 3.67 -5.17
N LEU A 155 -13.07 4.27 -5.31
CA LEU A 155 -12.10 3.88 -6.33
C LEU A 155 -11.56 2.47 -6.09
N ALA A 156 -11.23 2.10 -4.86
CA ALA A 156 -10.75 0.76 -4.52
C ALA A 156 -11.79 -0.32 -4.82
N ILE A 157 -13.05 -0.08 -4.46
CA ILE A 157 -14.17 -0.97 -4.79
C ILE A 157 -14.35 -1.07 -6.31
N LYS A 158 -14.33 0.07 -7.01
CA LYS A 158 -14.49 0.12 -8.46
C LYS A 158 -13.35 -0.59 -9.20
N LEU A 159 -12.10 -0.41 -8.76
CA LEU A 159 -10.93 -1.11 -9.29
C LEU A 159 -11.13 -2.61 -9.21
N ARG A 160 -11.54 -3.14 -8.06
CA ARG A 160 -11.80 -4.57 -7.91
C ARG A 160 -12.90 -5.05 -8.86
N VAL A 161 -14.07 -4.40 -8.81
CA VAL A 161 -15.24 -4.83 -9.60
C VAL A 161 -14.96 -4.77 -11.10
N SER A 162 -14.44 -3.65 -11.59
CA SER A 162 -14.15 -3.49 -13.02
C SER A 162 -13.01 -4.39 -13.50
N SER A 163 -12.04 -4.74 -12.64
CA SER A 163 -10.98 -5.68 -13.04
C SER A 163 -11.56 -7.07 -13.26
N ILE A 164 -12.45 -7.51 -12.37
CA ILE A 164 -13.12 -8.81 -12.48
C ILE A 164 -14.04 -8.84 -13.70
N GLU A 165 -14.82 -7.78 -13.92
CA GLU A 165 -15.68 -7.67 -15.11
C GLU A 165 -14.86 -7.79 -16.39
N ARG A 166 -13.78 -7.01 -16.51
CA ARG A 166 -12.89 -7.03 -17.68
C ARG A 166 -12.24 -8.39 -17.89
N LEU A 167 -11.66 -8.98 -16.84
CA LEU A 167 -10.98 -10.28 -16.94
C LEU A 167 -11.95 -11.41 -17.34
N ASN A 168 -13.21 -11.34 -16.92
CA ASN A 168 -14.25 -12.28 -17.36
C ASN A 168 -14.64 -12.07 -18.83
N GLU A 169 -14.79 -10.81 -19.27
CA GLU A 169 -15.03 -10.50 -20.69
C GLU A 169 -13.88 -10.99 -21.59
N GLU A 170 -12.65 -10.93 -21.09
CA GLU A 170 -11.45 -11.43 -21.76
C GLU A 170 -11.23 -12.95 -21.61
N HIS A 171 -12.12 -13.65 -20.90
CA HIS A 171 -12.06 -15.09 -20.69
C HIS A 171 -10.71 -15.53 -20.07
N ILE A 172 -10.24 -14.81 -19.04
CA ILE A 172 -9.00 -15.13 -18.31
C ILE A 172 -9.31 -16.03 -17.09
N LEU A 173 -8.57 -17.11 -16.88
CA LEU A 173 -8.66 -17.95 -15.66
C LEU A 173 -7.71 -17.44 -14.58
N ASN A 174 -8.01 -17.76 -13.31
CA ASN A 174 -7.25 -17.33 -12.12
C ASN A 174 -7.23 -15.81 -11.96
N GLN A 175 -8.40 -15.19 -11.81
CA GLN A 175 -8.58 -13.74 -11.80
C GLN A 175 -8.48 -13.10 -10.41
N THR A 176 -7.56 -13.56 -9.56
CA THR A 176 -7.44 -12.97 -8.23
C THR A 176 -7.08 -11.49 -8.32
N VAL A 177 -7.88 -10.65 -7.67
CA VAL A 177 -7.65 -9.21 -7.55
C VAL A 177 -7.83 -8.79 -6.09
N SER A 178 -6.84 -8.09 -5.55
CA SER A 178 -6.86 -7.56 -4.18
C SER A 178 -6.54 -6.08 -4.18
N VAL A 179 -7.33 -5.30 -3.45
CA VAL A 179 -7.17 -3.85 -3.37
C VAL A 179 -7.26 -3.41 -1.92
N THR A 180 -6.19 -2.81 -1.42
CA THR A 180 -6.19 -2.12 -0.11
C THR A 180 -6.08 -0.62 -0.33
N TYR A 181 -6.75 0.15 0.52
CA TYR A 181 -6.68 1.60 0.49
C TYR A 181 -6.44 2.19 1.87
N TRP A 182 -5.81 3.36 1.89
CA TRP A 182 -5.58 4.12 3.11
C TRP A 182 -5.87 5.60 2.90
N TRP A 183 -6.61 6.17 3.85
CA TRP A 183 -6.72 7.61 4.02
C TRP A 183 -5.88 8.05 5.21
N LYS A 184 -4.82 8.81 4.93
CA LYS A 184 -3.86 9.32 5.89
C LYS A 184 -3.27 8.22 6.78
N LEU A 185 -2.74 7.18 6.14
CA LEU A 185 -1.78 6.26 6.77
C LEU A 185 -0.60 7.09 7.25
N ARG A 186 -0.35 7.07 8.55
CA ARG A 186 0.53 7.99 9.24
C ARG A 186 1.50 7.30 10.13
N VAL A 187 2.70 7.85 10.18
CA VAL A 187 3.72 7.53 11.15
C VAL A 187 3.99 8.76 11.99
N LYS A 188 3.87 8.62 13.31
CA LYS A 188 4.36 9.59 14.27
C LYS A 188 5.74 9.14 14.70
N ALA A 189 6.73 9.99 14.43
CA ALA A 189 8.11 9.82 14.83
C ALA A 189 8.43 10.84 15.92
N GLY A 190 8.64 10.38 17.16
CA GLY A 190 9.11 11.24 18.24
C GLY A 190 10.42 11.96 17.86
N ILE A 191 10.62 13.19 18.32
CA ILE A 191 11.78 14.00 17.85
C ILE A 191 13.14 13.41 18.25
N LEU A 192 13.16 12.51 19.24
CA LEU A 192 14.36 11.81 19.72
C LEU A 192 14.54 10.44 19.05
N THR A 193 13.64 10.04 18.15
CA THR A 193 13.74 8.75 17.45
C THR A 193 14.67 8.86 16.24
N GLU A 194 15.51 7.83 16.04
CA GLU A 194 16.35 7.71 14.84
C GLU A 194 15.68 6.88 13.74
N ARG A 195 14.45 6.41 13.97
CA ARG A 195 13.73 5.57 13.01
C ARG A 195 13.26 6.38 11.81
N ASP A 196 13.50 5.84 10.62
CA ASP A 196 13.05 6.41 9.36
C ASP A 196 11.52 6.20 9.17
N PRO A 197 10.73 7.29 9.09
CA PRO A 197 9.29 7.22 8.91
C PRO A 197 8.87 6.63 7.56
N TYR A 198 9.61 6.90 6.49
CA TYR A 198 9.30 6.39 5.16
C TYR A 198 9.53 4.88 5.08
N LYS A 199 10.61 4.37 5.70
CA LYS A 199 10.82 2.92 5.83
C LYS A 199 9.69 2.22 6.58
N THR A 200 9.08 2.89 7.56
CA THR A 200 7.98 2.29 8.30
C THR A 200 6.67 2.29 7.51
N ILE A 201 6.36 3.39 6.81
CA ILE A 201 5.23 3.44 5.87
C ILE A 201 5.39 2.33 4.81
N ALA A 202 6.57 2.23 4.21
CA ALA A 202 6.86 1.22 3.20
C ALA A 202 6.73 -0.21 3.73
N LYS A 203 7.18 -0.48 4.96
CA LYS A 203 6.98 -1.78 5.62
C LYS A 203 5.51 -2.08 5.84
N GLN A 204 4.70 -1.12 6.28
CA GLN A 204 3.27 -1.34 6.46
C GLN A 204 2.58 -1.68 5.14
N ILE A 205 2.89 -0.96 4.07
CA ILE A 205 2.36 -1.25 2.72
C ILE A 205 2.82 -2.64 2.24
N ALA A 206 4.09 -2.99 2.49
CA ALA A 206 4.62 -4.30 2.12
C ALA A 206 4.01 -5.45 2.93
N LEU A 207 3.58 -5.22 4.17
CA LEU A 207 2.85 -6.22 4.96
C LEU A 207 1.47 -6.53 4.37
N GLU A 208 0.77 -5.53 3.81
CA GLU A 208 -0.48 -5.81 3.11
C GLU A 208 -0.23 -6.64 1.84
N LEU A 209 0.86 -6.35 1.11
CA LEU A 209 1.26 -7.21 -0.02
C LEU A 209 1.61 -8.63 0.43
N ASP A 210 2.29 -8.79 1.57
CA ASP A 210 2.59 -10.12 2.14
C ASP A 210 1.29 -10.89 2.41
N SER A 211 0.25 -10.22 2.92
CA SER A 211 -1.08 -10.79 3.11
C SER A 211 -1.68 -11.29 1.79
N PHE A 212 -1.64 -10.47 0.73
CA PHE A 212 -2.15 -10.83 -0.60
C PHE A 212 -1.41 -12.01 -1.24
N LEU A 213 -0.10 -12.10 -1.02
CA LEU A 213 0.73 -13.17 -1.57
C LEU A 213 0.62 -14.47 -0.76
N ARG A 214 0.26 -14.42 0.52
CA ARG A 214 0.01 -15.63 1.33
C ARG A 214 -1.32 -16.30 1.02
N SER A 215 -2.29 -15.54 0.55
CA SER A 215 -3.60 -16.05 0.18
C SER A 215 -3.64 -16.75 -1.18
N HIS A 216 -2.53 -16.74 -1.97
CA HIS A 216 -2.47 -17.28 -3.35
C HIS A 216 -1.09 -17.86 -3.70
#